data_AF-A0A8L8JWN2-F1
#
_entry.id   AF-A0A8L8JWN2-F1
#
_cell.length_a   1.000
_cell.length_b   1.000
_cell.length_c   1.000
_cell.angle_alpha   90.00
_cell.angle_beta   90.00
_cell.angle_gamma   90.00
#
_symmetry.space_group_name_H-M   'P 1'
#
loop_
_entity.id
_entity.type
_entity.pdbx_description
1 polymer ?
#
loop_
_entity_poly.entity_id
_entity_poly.type
_entity_poly.pdbx_seq_one_letter_code
_entity_poly.pdbx_strand_id
1 'polypeptide(L)'
;LADISARVCARQMSFDELERNYRDICQSRKHMSEFPVSHSLPDKLFLSVVYWCFPGTADDIRLYSFSCLANGNADEFNHGDSLYQVGAVRDVVQIGAFESCRVVSCDCSCPSKSAWCQHVVALCLYRIHQPNNVQFRVTIWDSVNELSVDKLKKFAQYLVNELPKEYLPIAQRLLDQLKCPESEINLSQGAPDPTDGGHEQTAIWALDVDGLHTSILSYSDVQYLGTAQHPIAAEWLTVMKSLRAREPEGIWNLMAIVREMFARRDENAVSLLSILTVECLANCQVLLWWYATKLVQSGSWSQQTTGKNSASTQISAQLNCAQLCDEIVVLWRCAVLNPMLSPQNRRQVCVVMLACYTTVFACSISIITAEKLGNEVY
;
A
#
# COMPACT_ATOMS: atom_id res chain seq x y z
N LEU A 1 14.01 25.18 15.39
CA LEU A 1 12.84 25.08 16.28
C LEU A 1 11.54 25.11 15.49
N ALA A 2 11.11 26.24 14.91
CA ALA A 2 9.84 26.33 14.16
C ALA A 2 9.63 25.20 13.14
N ASP A 3 10.64 24.90 12.32
CA ASP A 3 10.60 23.81 11.33
C ASP A 3 10.42 22.40 11.95
N ILE A 4 11.12 22.14 13.07
CA ILE A 4 10.98 20.89 13.83
C ILE A 4 9.57 20.78 14.42
N SER A 5 9.03 21.88 14.94
CA SER A 5 7.66 21.94 15.46
C SER A 5 6.63 21.67 14.36
N ALA A 6 6.78 22.29 13.19
CA ALA A 6 5.91 22.06 12.04
C ALA A 6 5.95 20.59 11.59
N ARG A 7 7.13 19.98 11.52
CA ARG A 7 7.31 18.56 11.20
C ARG A 7 6.74 17.60 12.25
N VAL A 8 6.65 18.00 13.52
CA VAL A 8 6.00 17.21 14.58
C VAL A 8 4.48 17.33 14.46
N CYS A 9 3.93 18.55 14.31
CA CYS A 9 2.50 18.76 14.08
C CYS A 9 2.00 17.97 12.86
N ALA A 10 2.73 18.05 11.74
CA ALA A 10 2.50 17.31 10.49
C ALA A 10 2.38 15.78 10.64
N ARG A 11 2.90 15.21 11.73
CA ARG A 11 2.99 13.76 11.97
C ARG A 11 2.08 13.27 13.10
N GLN A 12 1.54 14.16 13.92
CA GLN A 12 0.90 13.81 15.19
C GLN A 12 -0.46 14.46 15.40
N MET A 13 -0.88 15.37 14.51
CA MET A 13 -2.12 16.13 14.65
C MET A 13 -2.87 16.15 13.31
N SER A 14 -4.19 15.99 13.34
CA SER A 14 -5.03 16.26 12.17
C SER A 14 -5.17 17.78 11.93
N PHE A 15 -5.70 18.16 10.76
CA PHE A 15 -6.01 19.58 10.48
C PHE A 15 -6.96 20.17 11.53
N ASP A 16 -8.05 19.46 11.85
CA ASP A 16 -9.04 19.84 12.87
C ASP A 16 -8.43 20.02 14.25
N GLU A 17 -7.47 19.19 14.62
CA GLU A 17 -6.75 19.34 15.89
C GLU A 17 -5.85 20.57 15.87
N LEU A 18 -5.15 20.83 14.77
CA LEU A 18 -4.28 22.00 14.62
C LEU A 18 -5.09 23.30 14.64
N GLU A 19 -6.23 23.35 13.94
CA GLU A 19 -7.10 24.52 13.88
C GLU A 19 -7.78 24.78 15.23
N ARG A 20 -8.31 23.74 15.91
CA ARG A 20 -8.85 23.86 17.28
C ARG A 20 -7.80 24.40 18.26
N ASN A 21 -6.59 23.81 18.27
CA ASN A 21 -5.52 24.29 19.15
C ASN A 21 -5.13 25.75 18.85
N TYR A 22 -5.06 26.16 17.58
CA TYR A 22 -4.83 27.56 17.22
C TYR A 22 -5.95 28.48 17.74
N ARG A 23 -7.22 28.07 17.56
CA ARG A 23 -8.40 28.80 18.02
C ARG A 23 -8.41 28.97 19.54
N ASP A 24 -8.05 27.95 20.30
CA ASP A 24 -8.01 27.96 21.78
C ASP A 24 -6.85 28.81 22.33
N ILE A 25 -5.67 28.75 21.70
CA ILE A 25 -4.54 29.65 22.00
C ILE A 25 -4.96 31.11 21.76
N CYS A 26 -5.65 31.37 20.66
CA CYS A 26 -6.10 32.71 20.32
C CYS A 26 -7.18 33.23 21.27
N GLN A 27 -8.16 32.39 21.65
CA GLN A 27 -9.16 32.75 22.67
C GLN A 27 -8.50 33.07 24.02
N SER A 28 -7.53 32.26 24.43
CA SER A 28 -6.75 32.49 25.65
C SER A 28 -5.96 33.80 25.63
N ARG A 29 -5.53 34.25 24.43
CA ARG A 29 -4.81 35.52 24.22
C ARG A 29 -5.69 36.75 23.98
N LYS A 30 -7.00 36.60 23.78
CA LYS A 30 -7.93 37.76 23.66
C LYS A 30 -7.90 38.67 24.90
N HIS A 31 -7.45 38.16 26.05
CA HIS A 31 -7.26 38.96 27.26
C HIS A 31 -6.05 39.94 27.22
N MET A 32 -5.27 39.96 26.12
CA MET A 32 -4.04 40.77 25.98
C MET A 32 -3.91 41.55 24.65
N SER A 33 -4.88 41.52 23.73
CA SER A 33 -4.76 42.16 22.40
C SER A 33 -6.11 42.52 21.78
N GLU A 34 -6.26 43.75 21.29
CA GLU A 34 -7.47 44.29 20.65
C GLU A 34 -7.69 43.86 19.19
N PHE A 35 -6.73 43.20 18.54
CA PHE A 35 -6.86 42.81 17.14
C PHE A 35 -7.88 41.67 16.92
N PRO A 36 -8.72 41.73 15.87
CA PRO A 36 -9.64 40.65 15.53
C PRO A 36 -8.85 39.40 15.13
N VAL A 37 -9.08 38.32 15.87
CA VAL A 37 -8.44 37.03 15.60
C VAL A 37 -9.12 36.35 14.42
N SER A 38 -8.35 35.89 13.43
CA SER A 38 -8.85 34.96 12.41
C SER A 38 -9.38 33.67 13.05
N HIS A 39 -10.53 33.19 12.58
CA HIS A 39 -11.08 31.92 13.05
C HIS A 39 -10.39 30.70 12.44
N SER A 40 -9.68 30.92 11.32
CA SER A 40 -8.86 29.98 10.57
C SER A 40 -7.35 30.18 10.82
N LEU A 41 -6.58 29.14 10.53
CA LEU A 41 -5.14 29.07 10.72
C LEU A 41 -4.39 29.91 9.64
N PRO A 42 -3.54 30.88 10.01
CA PRO A 42 -2.88 31.77 9.06
C PRO A 42 -2.04 31.06 7.99
N ASP A 43 -2.10 31.53 6.73
CA ASP A 43 -1.44 30.93 5.55
C ASP A 43 0.03 30.57 5.78
N LYS A 44 0.78 31.44 6.47
CA LYS A 44 2.20 31.21 6.77
C LYS A 44 2.43 30.03 7.71
N LEU A 45 1.54 29.81 8.66
CA LEU A 45 1.57 28.63 9.52
C LEU A 45 1.09 27.41 8.73
N PHE A 46 0.00 27.53 7.97
CA PHE A 46 -0.54 26.46 7.12
C PHE A 46 0.55 25.90 6.18
N LEU A 47 1.14 26.75 5.34
CA LEU A 47 2.21 26.38 4.41
C LEU A 47 3.41 25.75 5.12
N SER A 48 3.77 26.22 6.32
CA SER A 48 4.90 25.66 7.07
C SER A 48 4.67 24.22 7.54
N VAL A 49 3.42 23.83 7.80
CA VAL A 49 3.08 22.46 8.21
C VAL A 49 2.73 21.59 6.99
N VAL A 50 1.99 22.12 5.98
CA VAL A 50 1.57 21.36 4.77
C VAL A 50 2.76 20.81 4.01
N TYR A 51 3.85 21.59 3.95
CA TYR A 51 5.13 21.18 3.38
C TYR A 51 5.56 19.78 3.86
N TRP A 52 5.39 19.50 5.15
CA TRP A 52 5.85 18.30 5.86
C TRP A 52 4.89 17.10 5.83
N CYS A 53 3.70 17.23 5.24
CA CYS A 53 2.70 16.14 5.18
C CYS A 53 2.73 15.32 3.88
N PHE A 54 3.63 15.64 2.96
CA PHE A 54 4.01 14.67 1.94
C PHE A 54 5.14 13.77 2.48
N PRO A 55 5.26 12.50 2.02
CA PRO A 55 6.45 11.70 2.27
C PRO A 55 7.75 12.47 2.00
N GLY A 56 8.69 12.42 2.95
CA GLY A 56 9.95 13.18 2.86
C GLY A 56 11.08 12.46 2.12
N THR A 57 10.86 11.21 1.70
CA THR A 57 11.88 10.29 1.20
C THR A 57 11.33 9.45 0.05
N ALA A 58 12.10 9.35 -1.03
CA ALA A 58 11.74 8.50 -2.17
C ALA A 58 11.79 6.99 -1.82
N ASP A 59 12.46 6.60 -0.72
CA ASP A 59 12.58 5.19 -0.30
C ASP A 59 11.24 4.52 0.02
N ASP A 60 10.22 5.27 0.42
CA ASP A 60 8.89 4.72 0.69
C ASP A 60 8.07 4.63 -0.60
N ILE A 61 8.14 5.65 -1.46
CA ILE A 61 7.60 5.62 -2.84
C ILE A 61 8.15 4.41 -3.61
N ARG A 62 9.44 4.15 -3.45
CA ARG A 62 10.14 3.00 -4.03
C ARG A 62 9.66 1.67 -3.45
N LEU A 63 9.49 1.59 -2.13
CA LEU A 63 8.99 0.39 -1.45
C LEU A 63 7.58 0.01 -1.94
N TYR A 64 6.69 0.99 -2.09
CA TYR A 64 5.29 0.78 -2.50
C TYR A 64 5.11 0.56 -4.00
N SER A 65 5.86 1.26 -4.84
CA SER A 65 5.90 0.95 -6.29
C SER A 65 6.42 -0.46 -6.56
N PHE A 66 7.41 -0.94 -5.78
CA PHE A 66 7.90 -2.31 -5.89
C PHE A 66 6.91 -3.34 -5.34
N SER A 67 6.15 -3.02 -4.28
CA SER A 67 5.18 -3.97 -3.71
C SER A 67 3.93 -4.14 -4.57
N CYS A 68 3.49 -3.09 -5.25
CA CYS A 68 2.30 -3.15 -6.13
C CYS A 68 2.61 -3.72 -7.52
N LEU A 69 3.90 -3.77 -7.90
CA LEU A 69 4.38 -4.58 -9.00
C LEU A 69 4.63 -6.01 -8.50
N ALA A 70 3.76 -6.94 -8.84
CA ALA A 70 3.81 -8.31 -8.31
C ALA A 70 5.04 -9.15 -8.72
N ASN A 71 5.92 -8.63 -9.57
CA ASN A 71 7.25 -9.18 -9.85
C ASN A 71 8.35 -8.63 -8.91
N GLY A 72 8.00 -7.73 -7.98
CA GLY A 72 8.94 -7.01 -7.12
C GLY A 72 9.97 -6.19 -7.89
N ASN A 73 9.69 -5.85 -9.15
CA ASN A 73 10.66 -5.21 -10.03
C ASN A 73 10.62 -3.69 -9.90
N ALA A 74 11.71 -3.04 -10.32
CA ALA A 74 11.90 -1.61 -10.20
C ALA A 74 11.32 -0.80 -11.37
N ASP A 75 10.57 -1.42 -12.29
CA ASP A 75 10.24 -0.82 -13.58
C ASP A 75 9.44 0.49 -13.46
N GLU A 76 8.25 0.50 -12.84
CA GLU A 76 7.45 1.74 -12.73
C GLU A 76 8.21 2.84 -11.98
N PHE A 77 9.06 2.47 -11.01
CA PHE A 77 9.91 3.43 -10.31
C PHE A 77 10.98 4.04 -11.23
N ASN A 78 11.70 3.21 -11.97
CA ASN A 78 12.76 3.63 -12.88
C ASN A 78 12.20 4.46 -14.05
N HIS A 79 11.05 4.08 -14.59
CA HIS A 79 10.36 4.87 -15.62
C HIS A 79 9.82 6.18 -15.04
N GLY A 80 9.30 6.18 -13.81
CA GLY A 80 8.87 7.40 -13.12
C GLY A 80 10.02 8.37 -12.82
N ASP A 81 11.17 7.86 -12.38
CA ASP A 81 12.41 8.64 -12.22
C ASP A 81 12.90 9.20 -13.57
N SER A 82 12.87 8.39 -14.64
CA SER A 82 13.18 8.88 -15.99
C SER A 82 12.22 10.00 -16.44
N LEU A 83 10.92 9.89 -16.19
CA LEU A 83 9.92 10.92 -16.50
C LEU A 83 10.15 12.22 -15.69
N TYR A 84 10.55 12.08 -14.42
CA TYR A 84 10.96 13.19 -13.58
C TYR A 84 12.23 13.88 -14.15
N GLN A 85 13.26 13.11 -14.48
CA GLN A 85 14.55 13.62 -14.99
C GLN A 85 14.42 14.37 -16.33
N VAL A 86 13.52 13.95 -17.23
CA VAL A 86 13.27 14.66 -18.50
C VAL A 86 12.34 15.88 -18.37
N GLY A 87 11.85 16.20 -17.15
CA GLY A 87 10.96 17.35 -16.93
C GLY A 87 9.56 17.18 -17.54
N ALA A 88 9.03 15.96 -17.53
CA ALA A 88 7.67 15.66 -18.01
C ALA A 88 6.58 16.15 -17.03
N VAL A 89 6.89 16.21 -15.73
CA VAL A 89 5.96 16.66 -14.68
C VAL A 89 5.86 18.19 -14.66
N ARG A 90 4.64 18.73 -14.75
CA ARG A 90 4.33 20.17 -14.85
C ARG A 90 3.02 20.49 -14.13
N ASP A 91 2.79 21.78 -13.89
CA ASP A 91 1.52 22.32 -13.38
C ASP A 91 1.01 21.64 -12.10
N VAL A 92 1.95 21.27 -11.21
CA VAL A 92 1.65 20.55 -9.97
C VAL A 92 1.00 21.46 -8.92
N VAL A 93 -0.22 21.08 -8.54
CA VAL A 93 -1.01 21.73 -7.49
C VAL A 93 -1.31 20.70 -6.39
N GLN A 94 -1.17 21.11 -5.14
CA GLN A 94 -1.65 20.37 -3.98
C GLN A 94 -2.86 21.13 -3.40
N ILE A 95 -3.99 20.43 -3.28
CA ILE A 95 -5.27 20.93 -2.75
C ILE A 95 -5.59 20.15 -1.48
N GLY A 96 -6.21 20.80 -0.48
CA GLY A 96 -6.66 20.11 0.74
C GLY A 96 -5.58 19.87 1.79
N ALA A 97 -5.97 19.24 2.90
CA ALA A 97 -5.29 19.39 4.18
C ALA A 97 -5.12 18.07 4.97
N PHE A 98 -3.87 17.72 5.29
CA PHE A 98 -3.44 16.87 6.42
C PHE A 98 -4.23 15.62 6.84
N GLU A 99 -3.95 14.47 6.21
CA GLU A 99 -3.86 13.22 6.96
C GLU A 99 -2.59 12.43 6.61
N SER A 100 -1.62 12.46 7.53
CA SER A 100 -0.38 11.64 7.55
C SER A 100 0.64 11.85 6.43
N CYS A 101 1.92 11.66 6.74
CA CYS A 101 3.03 11.73 5.76
C CYS A 101 3.10 10.47 4.85
N ARG A 102 1.97 10.02 4.32
CA ARG A 102 1.75 8.76 3.58
C ARG A 102 0.82 9.06 2.40
N VAL A 103 0.95 8.32 1.31
CA VAL A 103 -0.03 8.40 0.19
C VAL A 103 -1.01 7.25 0.35
N VAL A 104 -2.28 7.56 0.64
CA VAL A 104 -3.32 6.57 1.00
C VAL A 104 -4.05 6.00 -0.23
N SER A 105 -4.27 6.84 -1.24
CA SER A 105 -4.84 6.44 -2.54
C SER A 105 -4.11 7.17 -3.68
N CYS A 106 -4.17 6.57 -4.87
CA CYS A 106 -3.54 7.10 -6.09
C CYS A 106 -4.45 6.83 -7.29
N ASP A 107 -4.95 7.88 -7.94
CA ASP A 107 -5.73 7.78 -9.17
C ASP A 107 -4.97 8.40 -10.34
N CYS A 108 -4.96 7.72 -11.48
CA CYS A 108 -4.31 8.19 -12.70
C CYS A 108 -5.13 7.84 -13.93
N SER A 109 -5.26 8.78 -14.87
CA SER A 109 -5.98 8.59 -16.14
C SER A 109 -5.20 7.77 -17.19
N CYS A 110 -4.06 7.19 -16.81
CA CYS A 110 -3.26 6.34 -17.69
C CYS A 110 -3.87 4.91 -17.79
N PRO A 111 -3.50 4.11 -18.80
CA PRO A 111 -4.05 2.76 -18.97
C PRO A 111 -3.49 1.72 -17.97
N SER A 112 -2.55 2.09 -17.09
CA SER A 112 -2.05 1.19 -16.05
C SER A 112 -3.10 1.04 -14.94
N LYS A 113 -3.32 -0.20 -14.49
CA LYS A 113 -4.22 -0.51 -13.38
C LYS A 113 -3.55 -0.41 -12.00
N SER A 114 -2.22 -0.24 -11.95
CA SER A 114 -1.50 -0.16 -10.68
C SER A 114 -1.67 1.22 -10.05
N ALA A 115 -1.95 1.25 -8.74
CA ALA A 115 -1.98 2.47 -7.94
C ALA A 115 -0.65 3.25 -8.03
N TRP A 116 0.49 2.57 -8.22
CA TRP A 116 1.83 3.18 -8.24
C TRP A 116 2.47 3.19 -9.64
N CYS A 117 1.71 3.61 -10.64
CA CYS A 117 2.23 3.76 -11.99
C CYS A 117 3.34 4.82 -12.09
N GLN A 118 4.15 4.75 -13.15
CA GLN A 118 5.26 5.65 -13.44
C GLN A 118 4.91 7.14 -13.35
N HIS A 119 3.66 7.53 -13.67
CA HIS A 119 3.20 8.92 -13.59
C HIS A 119 3.01 9.37 -12.14
N VAL A 120 2.42 8.51 -11.30
CA VAL A 120 2.27 8.72 -9.86
C VAL A 120 3.64 8.78 -9.19
N VAL A 121 4.55 7.88 -9.54
CA VAL A 121 5.93 7.93 -9.04
C VAL A 121 6.63 9.23 -9.45
N ALA A 122 6.57 9.62 -10.73
CA ALA A 122 7.19 10.85 -11.21
C ALA A 122 6.65 12.10 -10.48
N LEU A 123 5.34 12.16 -10.23
CA LEU A 123 4.69 13.21 -9.47
C LEU A 123 5.15 13.24 -8.01
N CYS A 124 5.26 12.07 -7.35
CA CYS A 124 5.79 11.96 -6.00
C CYS A 124 7.25 12.42 -5.90
N LEU A 125 8.11 11.99 -6.84
CA LEU A 125 9.50 12.42 -6.93
C LEU A 125 9.62 13.93 -7.14
N TYR A 126 8.79 14.51 -8.03
CA TYR A 126 8.73 15.96 -8.21
C TYR A 126 8.35 16.69 -6.91
N ARG A 127 7.31 16.22 -6.19
CA ARG A 127 6.86 16.81 -4.92
C ARG A 127 7.89 16.69 -3.80
N ILE A 128 8.74 15.66 -3.81
CA ILE A 128 9.85 15.45 -2.87
C ILE A 128 11.04 16.35 -3.20
N HIS A 129 11.46 16.40 -4.47
CA HIS A 129 12.69 17.10 -4.87
C HIS A 129 12.50 18.59 -5.17
N GLN A 130 11.28 19.02 -5.56
CA GLN A 130 10.95 20.41 -5.88
C GLN A 130 9.72 20.91 -5.09
N PRO A 131 9.70 20.79 -3.74
CA PRO A 131 8.53 21.13 -2.93
C PRO A 131 8.15 22.61 -3.01
N ASN A 132 9.12 23.50 -3.27
CA ASN A 132 8.88 24.94 -3.43
C ASN A 132 8.21 25.31 -4.77
N ASN A 133 8.20 24.40 -5.76
CA ASN A 133 7.58 24.61 -7.07
C ASN A 133 6.14 24.07 -7.14
N VAL A 134 5.63 23.49 -6.04
CA VAL A 134 4.25 23.01 -5.94
C VAL A 134 3.36 24.15 -5.45
N GLN A 135 2.26 24.40 -6.16
CA GLN A 135 1.27 25.39 -5.72
C GLN A 135 0.35 24.78 -4.68
N PHE A 136 0.31 25.33 -3.47
CA PHE A 136 -0.62 24.93 -2.43
C PHE A 136 -1.91 25.76 -2.51
N ARG A 137 -3.06 25.10 -2.36
CA ARG A 137 -4.38 25.73 -2.30
C ARG A 137 -5.19 25.11 -1.15
N VAL A 138 -6.07 25.89 -0.54
CA VAL A 138 -7.11 25.38 0.36
C VAL A 138 -8.09 24.49 -0.41
N THR A 139 -9.04 23.85 0.28
CA THR A 139 -10.07 23.03 -0.38
C THR A 139 -10.86 23.84 -1.41
N ILE A 140 -11.50 23.14 -2.36
CA ILE A 140 -12.38 23.81 -3.33
C ILE A 140 -13.61 24.36 -2.61
N TRP A 141 -14.16 23.70 -1.59
CA TRP A 141 -15.31 24.23 -0.86
C TRP A 141 -14.96 25.50 -0.08
N ASP A 142 -13.81 25.58 0.59
CA ASP A 142 -13.35 26.83 1.24
C ASP A 142 -13.26 27.96 0.21
N SER A 143 -12.61 27.69 -0.91
CA SER A 143 -12.47 28.63 -2.03
C SER A 143 -13.82 29.09 -2.58
N VAL A 144 -14.82 28.21 -2.61
CA VAL A 144 -16.20 28.47 -3.08
C VAL A 144 -17.00 29.26 -2.05
N ASN A 145 -16.85 28.97 -0.76
CA ASN A 145 -17.55 29.63 0.35
C ASN A 145 -17.12 31.10 0.52
N GLU A 146 -15.89 31.44 0.14
CA GLU A 146 -15.41 32.84 0.10
C GLU A 146 -15.95 33.67 -1.10
N LEU A 147 -16.58 33.04 -2.10
CA LEU A 147 -17.08 33.75 -3.28
C LEU A 147 -18.39 34.48 -3.03
N SER A 148 -18.49 35.72 -3.54
CA SER A 148 -19.78 36.39 -3.64
C SER A 148 -20.71 35.68 -4.64
N VAL A 149 -22.02 35.80 -4.44
CA VAL A 149 -23.06 35.15 -5.27
C VAL A 149 -22.86 35.37 -6.78
N ASP A 150 -22.42 36.54 -7.20
CA ASP A 150 -22.16 36.83 -8.63
C ASP A 150 -20.90 36.15 -9.17
N LYS A 151 -19.86 35.98 -8.33
CA LYS A 151 -18.67 35.20 -8.69
C LYS A 151 -19.01 33.71 -8.71
N LEU A 152 -19.82 33.23 -7.77
CA LEU A 152 -20.27 31.84 -7.70
C LEU A 152 -21.12 31.46 -8.92
N LYS A 153 -22.04 32.33 -9.35
CA LYS A 153 -22.81 32.14 -10.60
C LYS A 153 -21.89 32.05 -11.83
N LYS A 154 -20.87 32.91 -11.92
CA LYS A 154 -19.86 32.84 -12.99
C LYS A 154 -19.05 31.54 -12.92
N PHE A 155 -18.58 31.16 -11.74
CA PHE A 155 -17.86 29.90 -11.53
C PHE A 155 -18.69 28.70 -12.03
N ALA A 156 -19.96 28.60 -11.65
CA ALA A 156 -20.84 27.54 -12.13
C ALA A 156 -21.05 27.57 -13.67
N GLN A 157 -21.21 28.76 -14.26
CA GLN A 157 -21.34 28.92 -15.71
C GLN A 157 -20.08 28.46 -16.47
N TYR A 158 -18.89 28.85 -16.02
CA TYR A 158 -17.63 28.42 -16.62
C TYR A 158 -17.36 26.93 -16.37
N LEU A 159 -17.65 26.41 -15.18
CA LEU A 159 -17.49 24.98 -14.88
C LEU A 159 -18.33 24.10 -15.82
N VAL A 160 -19.60 24.47 -16.05
CA VAL A 160 -20.48 23.77 -17.01
C VAL A 160 -20.02 23.92 -18.47
N ASN A 161 -19.28 24.98 -18.80
CA ASN A 161 -18.71 25.20 -20.14
C ASN A 161 -17.45 24.34 -20.40
N GLU A 162 -16.58 24.20 -19.40
CA GLU A 162 -15.33 23.43 -19.52
C GLU A 162 -15.52 21.91 -19.34
N LEU A 163 -16.58 21.48 -18.64
CA LEU A 163 -16.88 20.06 -18.45
C LEU A 163 -17.27 19.37 -19.78
N PRO A 164 -16.86 18.10 -20.00
CA PRO A 164 -17.32 17.32 -21.14
C PRO A 164 -18.85 17.22 -21.21
N LYS A 165 -19.40 17.13 -22.43
CA LYS A 165 -20.86 17.19 -22.67
C LYS A 165 -21.66 16.06 -22.00
N GLU A 166 -21.00 14.97 -21.62
CA GLU A 166 -21.58 13.86 -20.86
C GLU A 166 -22.04 14.24 -19.44
N TYR A 167 -21.50 15.32 -18.87
CA TYR A 167 -21.90 15.84 -17.55
C TYR A 167 -23.14 16.76 -17.60
N LEU A 168 -23.59 17.20 -18.79
CA LEU A 168 -24.76 18.09 -18.91
C LEU A 168 -26.07 17.47 -18.38
N PRO A 169 -26.40 16.18 -18.62
CA PRO A 169 -27.55 15.54 -18.00
C PRO A 169 -27.46 15.48 -16.46
N ILE A 170 -26.25 15.35 -15.91
CA ILE A 170 -26.01 15.33 -14.46
C ILE A 170 -26.26 16.73 -13.88
N ALA A 171 -25.74 17.78 -14.53
CA ALA A 171 -26.00 19.16 -14.14
C ALA A 171 -27.50 19.51 -14.18
N GLN A 172 -28.21 19.08 -15.22
CA GLN A 172 -29.67 19.24 -15.31
C GLN A 172 -30.40 18.52 -14.18
N ARG A 173 -30.04 17.26 -13.88
CA ARG A 173 -30.62 16.49 -12.77
C ARG A 173 -30.44 17.19 -11.43
N LEU A 174 -29.25 17.72 -11.14
CA LEU A 174 -28.96 18.46 -9.90
C LEU A 174 -29.78 19.75 -9.81
N LEU A 175 -29.92 20.49 -10.92
CA LEU A 175 -30.76 21.69 -10.98
C LEU A 175 -32.25 21.38 -10.75
N ASP A 176 -32.75 20.27 -11.28
CA ASP A 176 -34.14 19.86 -11.09
C ASP A 176 -34.41 19.31 -9.68
N GLN A 177 -33.43 18.62 -9.07
CA GLN A 177 -33.48 18.27 -7.65
C GLN A 177 -33.52 19.51 -6.75
N LEU A 178 -32.69 20.53 -7.01
CA LEU A 178 -32.70 21.80 -6.25
C LEU A 178 -34.03 22.56 -6.34
N LYS A 179 -34.75 22.47 -7.47
CA LYS A 179 -36.10 23.04 -7.63
C LYS A 179 -37.17 22.30 -6.83
N CYS A 180 -36.94 21.03 -6.48
CA CYS A 180 -37.87 20.23 -5.70
C CYS A 180 -37.62 20.44 -4.19
N PRO A 181 -38.57 20.98 -3.41
CA PRO A 181 -38.35 21.31 -2.01
C PRO A 181 -38.15 20.09 -1.10
N GLU A 182 -38.62 18.90 -1.51
CA GLU A 182 -38.48 17.64 -0.76
C GLU A 182 -37.22 16.82 -1.16
N SER A 183 -36.31 17.39 -1.96
CA SER A 183 -35.12 16.67 -2.42
C SER A 183 -34.06 16.49 -1.32
N GLU A 184 -33.32 15.39 -1.39
CA GLU A 184 -32.21 15.09 -0.48
C GLU A 184 -31.18 16.23 -0.41
N ILE A 185 -30.92 16.92 -1.54
CA ILE A 185 -30.00 18.06 -1.59
C ILE A 185 -30.48 19.19 -0.67
N ASN A 186 -31.78 19.53 -0.72
CA ASN A 186 -32.37 20.59 0.10
C ASN A 186 -32.57 20.18 1.58
N LEU A 187 -32.62 18.88 1.87
CA LEU A 187 -32.70 18.32 3.23
C LEU A 187 -31.32 18.10 3.88
N SER A 188 -30.26 17.96 3.08
CA SER A 188 -28.88 17.83 3.52
C SER A 188 -28.28 19.19 3.93
N GLN A 189 -27.25 19.16 4.79
CA GLN A 189 -26.47 20.38 5.10
C GLN A 189 -25.46 20.75 3.99
N GLY A 190 -25.25 19.88 3.00
CA GLY A 190 -24.32 20.07 1.90
C GLY A 190 -23.82 18.74 1.34
N ALA A 191 -23.19 18.79 0.17
CA ALA A 191 -22.45 17.66 -0.40
C ALA A 191 -21.04 17.57 0.22
N PRO A 192 -20.47 16.36 0.42
CA PRO A 192 -19.08 16.20 0.86
C PRO A 192 -18.11 16.77 -0.19
N ASP A 193 -17.07 17.47 0.26
CA ASP A 193 -16.04 18.01 -0.65
C ASP A 193 -15.05 16.90 -1.06
N PRO A 194 -14.93 16.56 -2.36
CA PRO A 194 -13.95 15.59 -2.83
C PRO A 194 -12.49 16.05 -2.72
N THR A 195 -12.23 17.30 -2.34
CA THR A 195 -10.90 17.91 -2.20
C THR A 195 -10.47 18.17 -0.76
N ASP A 196 -11.30 17.80 0.21
CA ASP A 196 -10.98 17.84 1.65
C ASP A 196 -9.92 16.77 2.02
N GLY A 197 -9.89 15.67 1.27
CA GLY A 197 -9.02 14.52 1.49
C GLY A 197 -9.78 13.32 2.03
N GLY A 198 -9.05 12.26 2.38
CA GLY A 198 -9.60 11.14 3.14
C GLY A 198 -9.59 11.49 4.63
N HIS A 199 -10.65 11.08 5.34
CA HIS A 199 -10.79 11.17 6.80
C HIS A 199 -10.61 9.78 7.45
N GLU A 200 -9.61 9.03 7.00
CA GLU A 200 -9.41 7.65 7.43
C GLU A 200 -8.59 7.61 8.72
N GLN A 201 -9.24 7.19 9.82
CA GLN A 201 -8.67 7.08 11.18
C GLN A 201 -7.31 6.32 11.26
N THR A 202 -6.97 5.56 10.22
CA THR A 202 -5.64 4.97 10.01
C THR A 202 -5.24 5.19 8.56
N ALA A 203 -4.56 6.31 8.27
CA ALA A 203 -3.95 6.55 6.97
C ALA A 203 -2.85 5.52 6.71
N ILE A 204 -3.19 4.44 6.03
CA ILE A 204 -2.28 3.37 5.61
C ILE A 204 -1.83 3.68 4.18
N TRP A 205 -0.60 3.32 3.81
CA TRP A 205 -0.12 3.57 2.45
C TRP A 205 -0.92 2.76 1.42
N ALA A 206 -1.15 3.36 0.25
CA ALA A 206 -1.81 2.73 -0.89
C ALA A 206 -1.13 1.40 -1.27
N LEU A 207 -1.85 0.29 -1.13
CA LEU A 207 -1.40 -1.04 -1.51
C LEU A 207 -2.43 -1.68 -2.44
N ASP A 208 -2.02 -2.06 -3.65
CA ASP A 208 -2.87 -2.72 -4.65
C ASP A 208 -3.08 -4.20 -4.28
N VAL A 209 -4.05 -4.46 -3.40
CA VAL A 209 -4.37 -5.81 -2.89
C VAL A 209 -4.88 -6.72 -4.00
N ASP A 210 -5.77 -6.23 -4.86
CA ASP A 210 -6.41 -7.02 -5.93
C ASP A 210 -5.43 -7.39 -7.05
N GLY A 211 -4.56 -6.44 -7.43
CA GLY A 211 -3.46 -6.69 -8.35
C GLY A 211 -2.46 -7.71 -7.80
N LEU A 212 -2.21 -7.69 -6.48
CA LEU A 212 -1.30 -8.63 -5.83
C LEU A 212 -1.84 -10.07 -5.85
N HIS A 213 -3.10 -10.29 -5.42
CA HIS A 213 -3.75 -11.60 -5.44
C HIS A 213 -3.71 -12.23 -6.84
N THR A 214 -4.19 -11.48 -7.84
CA THR A 214 -4.27 -11.93 -9.24
C THR A 214 -2.91 -12.39 -9.77
N SER A 215 -1.83 -11.77 -9.31
CA SER A 215 -0.49 -11.98 -9.84
C SER A 215 0.32 -13.03 -9.10
N ILE A 216 0.18 -13.15 -7.76
CA ILE A 216 0.84 -14.22 -7.00
C ILE A 216 0.33 -15.59 -7.45
N LEU A 217 -0.96 -15.70 -7.81
CA LEU A 217 -1.55 -16.88 -8.45
C LEU A 217 -0.83 -17.33 -9.73
N SER A 218 -0.12 -16.44 -10.43
CA SER A 218 0.67 -16.78 -11.63
C SER A 218 2.09 -17.24 -11.31
N TYR A 219 2.61 -16.96 -10.11
CA TYR A 219 3.97 -17.35 -9.68
C TYR A 219 3.99 -18.59 -8.79
N SER A 220 2.84 -18.97 -8.22
CA SER A 220 2.69 -20.21 -7.48
C SER A 220 2.70 -21.45 -8.40
N ASP A 221 2.79 -21.30 -9.72
CA ASP A 221 2.94 -22.42 -10.64
C ASP A 221 4.28 -23.14 -10.41
N VAL A 222 4.16 -24.42 -10.06
CA VAL A 222 5.21 -25.26 -9.48
C VAL A 222 6.39 -25.45 -10.45
N GLN A 223 6.13 -25.36 -11.76
CA GLN A 223 7.15 -25.49 -12.79
C GLN A 223 8.12 -24.29 -12.80
N TYR A 224 7.66 -23.09 -12.41
CA TYR A 224 8.47 -21.86 -12.34
C TYR A 224 9.47 -21.85 -11.15
N LEU A 225 9.23 -22.70 -10.15
CA LEU A 225 10.10 -22.84 -8.96
C LEU A 225 11.22 -23.87 -9.16
N GLY A 226 11.17 -24.64 -10.25
CA GLY A 226 12.07 -25.77 -10.52
C GLY A 226 13.16 -25.53 -11.56
N THR A 227 13.10 -24.48 -12.38
CA THR A 227 14.02 -24.23 -13.51
C THR A 227 15.48 -23.93 -13.14
N ALA A 228 15.80 -23.86 -11.84
CA ALA A 228 17.13 -23.58 -11.32
C ALA A 228 18.21 -24.56 -11.81
N GLN A 229 19.39 -24.01 -12.14
CA GLN A 229 20.46 -24.73 -12.85
C GLN A 229 21.29 -25.70 -11.97
N HIS A 230 21.74 -26.78 -12.62
CA HIS A 230 22.70 -27.84 -12.27
C HIS A 230 23.21 -28.01 -10.81
N PRO A 231 23.12 -29.23 -10.22
CA PRO A 231 23.31 -29.48 -8.77
C PRO A 231 24.69 -29.20 -8.16
N ILE A 232 25.74 -28.91 -8.95
CA ILE A 232 27.08 -28.56 -8.41
C ILE A 232 27.12 -27.10 -7.92
N ALA A 233 26.25 -26.23 -8.43
CA ALA A 233 26.15 -24.84 -7.97
C ALA A 233 25.34 -24.71 -6.66
N ALA A 234 24.45 -25.66 -6.35
CA ALA A 234 23.48 -25.54 -5.26
C ALA A 234 24.13 -25.49 -3.87
N GLU A 235 25.09 -26.38 -3.59
CA GLU A 235 25.76 -26.43 -2.28
C GLU A 235 26.63 -25.19 -2.03
N TRP A 236 27.35 -24.72 -3.06
CA TRP A 236 28.15 -23.48 -2.97
C TRP A 236 27.30 -22.21 -2.88
N LEU A 237 26.17 -22.15 -3.59
CA LEU A 237 25.24 -21.02 -3.51
C LEU A 237 24.50 -20.97 -2.18
N THR A 238 24.33 -22.06 -1.45
CA THR A 238 23.67 -22.05 -0.13
C THR A 238 24.49 -21.26 0.91
N VAL A 239 25.81 -21.13 0.72
CA VAL A 239 26.71 -20.30 1.54
C VAL A 239 26.90 -18.89 0.96
N MET A 240 26.70 -18.70 -0.35
CA MET A 240 27.03 -17.46 -1.09
C MET A 240 25.81 -16.70 -1.65
N LYS A 241 24.56 -17.07 -1.32
CA LYS A 241 23.32 -16.45 -1.84
C LYS A 241 22.99 -15.05 -1.31
N SER A 242 23.97 -14.31 -0.80
CA SER A 242 23.82 -12.90 -0.40
C SER A 242 23.93 -11.90 -1.57
N LEU A 243 24.35 -12.32 -2.78
CA LEU A 243 24.49 -11.43 -3.94
C LEU A 243 24.05 -12.08 -5.29
N ARG A 244 22.82 -11.75 -5.72
CA ARG A 244 22.22 -11.78 -7.09
C ARG A 244 22.54 -12.93 -8.06
N ALA A 245 21.50 -13.62 -8.55
CA ALA A 245 20.91 -13.33 -9.89
C ALA A 245 19.94 -14.43 -10.39
N ARG A 246 18.79 -14.00 -10.94
CA ARG A 246 17.91 -14.71 -11.90
C ARG A 246 17.14 -15.95 -11.41
N GLU A 247 15.80 -15.82 -11.47
CA GLU A 247 14.75 -16.82 -11.20
C GLU A 247 14.59 -17.24 -9.73
N PRO A 248 13.37 -17.33 -9.17
CA PRO A 248 12.13 -16.61 -9.46
C PRO A 248 11.99 -15.41 -8.49
N GLU A 249 12.43 -14.22 -8.91
CA GLU A 249 12.72 -13.11 -7.97
C GLU A 249 11.48 -12.51 -7.29
N GLY A 250 10.29 -12.53 -7.90
CA GLY A 250 9.12 -11.80 -7.42
C GLY A 250 8.71 -12.09 -5.97
N ILE A 251 8.48 -13.37 -5.63
CA ILE A 251 8.01 -13.73 -4.28
C ILE A 251 9.10 -13.55 -3.20
N TRP A 252 10.38 -13.71 -3.56
CA TRP A 252 11.51 -13.45 -2.67
C TRP A 252 11.74 -11.95 -2.45
N ASN A 253 11.55 -11.13 -3.49
CA ASN A 253 11.54 -9.67 -3.39
C ASN A 253 10.39 -9.19 -2.52
N LEU A 254 9.17 -9.73 -2.69
CA LEU A 254 8.02 -9.43 -1.82
C LEU A 254 8.30 -9.82 -0.36
N MET A 255 8.92 -10.98 -0.08
CA MET A 255 9.35 -11.33 1.28
C MET A 255 10.44 -10.39 1.84
N ALA A 256 11.35 -9.89 1.01
CA ALA A 256 12.34 -8.89 1.42
C ALA A 256 11.68 -7.53 1.71
N ILE A 257 10.70 -7.12 0.89
CA ILE A 257 9.86 -5.94 1.11
C ILE A 257 9.09 -6.06 2.43
N VAL A 258 8.51 -7.23 2.74
CA VAL A 258 7.84 -7.47 4.03
C VAL A 258 8.81 -7.32 5.22
N ARG A 259 10.06 -7.79 5.12
CA ARG A 259 11.08 -7.55 6.18
C ARG A 259 11.40 -6.07 6.35
N GLU A 260 11.57 -5.36 5.24
CA GLU A 260 11.85 -3.92 5.24
C GLU A 260 10.66 -3.14 5.82
N MET A 261 9.42 -3.50 5.46
CA MET A 261 8.19 -2.96 6.05
C MET A 261 8.14 -3.23 7.58
N PHE A 262 8.44 -4.44 8.05
CA PHE A 262 8.53 -4.72 9.49
C PHE A 262 9.64 -3.92 10.18
N ALA A 263 10.81 -3.74 9.55
CA ALA A 263 11.91 -2.95 10.08
C ALA A 263 11.54 -1.45 10.19
N ARG A 264 10.83 -0.92 9.19
CA ARG A 264 10.26 0.44 9.17
C ARG A 264 9.03 0.61 10.07
N ARG A 265 8.48 -0.49 10.61
CA ARG A 265 7.24 -0.54 11.40
C ARG A 265 6.00 -0.10 10.62
N ASP A 266 5.96 -0.46 9.34
CA ASP A 266 4.79 -0.24 8.51
C ASP A 266 3.66 -1.22 8.90
N GLU A 267 2.42 -0.74 8.82
CA GLU A 267 1.22 -1.50 9.17
C GLU A 267 0.80 -2.43 8.02
N ASN A 268 1.11 -2.06 6.77
CA ASN A 268 0.92 -2.90 5.60
C ASN A 268 1.75 -4.19 5.62
N ALA A 269 2.81 -4.27 6.44
CA ALA A 269 3.65 -5.46 6.55
C ALA A 269 2.82 -6.73 6.88
N VAL A 270 1.81 -6.59 7.74
CA VAL A 270 0.92 -7.70 8.15
C VAL A 270 -0.05 -8.06 7.03
N SER A 271 -0.64 -7.06 6.36
CA SER A 271 -1.55 -7.26 5.23
C SER A 271 -0.85 -7.97 4.07
N LEU A 272 0.33 -7.49 3.67
CA LEU A 272 1.14 -8.08 2.61
C LEU A 272 1.59 -9.51 2.96
N LEU A 273 2.02 -9.75 4.20
CA LEU A 273 2.34 -11.10 4.68
C LEU A 273 1.12 -12.02 4.70
N SER A 274 -0.06 -11.51 5.05
CA SER A 274 -1.32 -12.27 5.01
C SER A 274 -1.68 -12.71 3.59
N ILE A 275 -1.60 -11.81 2.61
CA ILE A 275 -1.88 -12.13 1.20
C ILE A 275 -0.90 -13.20 0.71
N LEU A 276 0.41 -12.98 0.90
CA LEU A 276 1.45 -13.96 0.56
C LEU A 276 1.19 -15.33 1.20
N THR A 277 0.80 -15.35 2.48
CA THR A 277 0.53 -16.61 3.19
C THR A 277 -0.69 -17.32 2.63
N VAL A 278 -1.81 -16.61 2.40
CA VAL A 278 -3.04 -17.20 1.84
C VAL A 278 -2.78 -17.82 0.47
N GLU A 279 -2.08 -17.12 -0.42
CA GLU A 279 -1.76 -17.62 -1.76
C GLU A 279 -0.78 -18.81 -1.73
N CYS A 280 0.19 -18.82 -0.81
CA CYS A 280 1.09 -19.96 -0.64
C CYS A 280 0.36 -21.19 -0.05
N LEU A 281 -0.65 -20.98 0.80
CA LEU A 281 -1.49 -22.05 1.34
C LEU A 281 -2.51 -22.58 0.32
N ALA A 282 -2.93 -21.75 -0.65
CA ALA A 282 -3.84 -22.16 -1.72
C ALA A 282 -3.21 -23.21 -2.65
N ASN A 283 -1.88 -23.20 -2.81
CA ASN A 283 -1.17 -24.24 -3.55
C ASN A 283 -0.85 -25.46 -2.67
N CYS A 284 -1.65 -26.52 -2.83
CA CYS A 284 -1.48 -27.79 -2.13
C CYS A 284 -0.11 -28.48 -2.38
N GLN A 285 0.53 -28.26 -3.53
CA GLN A 285 1.83 -28.83 -3.87
C GLN A 285 2.98 -28.21 -3.06
N VAL A 286 2.89 -26.89 -2.79
CA VAL A 286 3.86 -26.18 -1.93
C VAL A 286 3.82 -26.75 -0.51
N LEU A 287 2.62 -26.97 0.01
CA LEU A 287 2.39 -27.59 1.32
C LEU A 287 2.88 -29.04 1.40
N LEU A 288 2.56 -29.86 0.38
CA LEU A 288 3.07 -31.23 0.23
C LEU A 288 4.60 -31.28 0.31
N TRP A 289 5.28 -30.40 -0.42
CA TRP A 289 6.74 -30.36 -0.48
C TRP A 289 7.40 -29.82 0.78
N TRP A 290 6.80 -28.83 1.44
CA TRP A 290 7.25 -28.39 2.76
C TRP A 290 7.11 -29.53 3.79
N TYR A 291 5.95 -30.19 3.85
CA TYR A 291 5.72 -31.31 4.77
C TYR A 291 6.70 -32.47 4.52
N ALA A 292 6.89 -32.88 3.26
CA ALA A 292 7.83 -33.94 2.90
C ALA A 292 9.27 -33.59 3.27
N THR A 293 9.69 -32.35 3.03
CA THR A 293 11.02 -31.88 3.42
C THR A 293 11.21 -31.91 4.94
N LYS A 294 10.19 -31.55 5.73
CA LYS A 294 10.25 -31.62 7.20
C LYS A 294 10.30 -33.04 7.74
N LEU A 295 9.61 -33.99 7.12
CA LEU A 295 9.66 -35.41 7.47
C LEU A 295 11.00 -36.08 7.09
N VAL A 296 11.63 -35.65 5.99
CA VAL A 296 13.01 -36.08 5.67
C VAL A 296 14.01 -35.46 6.65
N GLN A 297 13.86 -34.17 7.00
CA GLN A 297 14.71 -33.48 7.99
C GLN A 297 14.58 -34.05 9.41
N SER A 298 13.43 -34.64 9.78
CA SER A 298 13.26 -35.29 11.09
C SER A 298 13.91 -36.66 11.20
N GLY A 299 14.55 -37.16 10.12
CA GLY A 299 15.25 -38.45 10.08
C GLY A 299 14.32 -39.66 10.08
N SER A 300 13.00 -39.46 10.00
CA SER A 300 12.00 -40.54 10.10
C SER A 300 11.49 -41.02 8.73
N TRP A 301 11.89 -40.37 7.63
CA TRP A 301 11.50 -40.73 6.26
C TRP A 301 12.71 -40.67 5.31
N SER A 302 12.74 -41.58 4.32
CA SER A 302 13.69 -41.54 3.21
C SER A 302 12.93 -41.49 1.89
N GLN A 303 13.27 -40.51 1.04
CA GLN A 303 12.59 -40.26 -0.23
C GLN A 303 13.27 -41.04 -1.35
N GLN A 304 12.64 -42.12 -1.84
CA GLN A 304 13.16 -42.91 -2.96
C GLN A 304 12.86 -42.21 -4.31
N THR A 305 13.90 -41.83 -5.04
CA THR A 305 13.79 -41.09 -6.31
C THR A 305 13.96 -42.01 -7.52
N THR A 306 12.85 -42.49 -8.07
CA THR A 306 12.80 -43.34 -9.26
C THR A 306 12.89 -42.55 -10.58
N GLY A 307 14.06 -41.98 -10.89
CA GLY A 307 14.31 -41.38 -12.22
C GLY A 307 15.55 -40.49 -12.32
N LYS A 308 16.55 -40.89 -13.12
CA LYS A 308 17.92 -40.32 -13.04
C LYS A 308 18.11 -38.90 -13.59
N ASN A 309 17.23 -38.39 -14.45
CA ASN A 309 17.43 -37.08 -15.12
C ASN A 309 16.39 -36.00 -14.79
N SER A 310 15.18 -36.39 -14.33
CA SER A 310 14.10 -35.43 -14.00
C SER A 310 14.04 -35.07 -12.50
N ALA A 311 14.76 -35.81 -11.66
CA ALA A 311 14.66 -35.68 -10.20
C ALA A 311 15.34 -34.41 -9.65
N SER A 312 16.45 -33.94 -10.23
CA SER A 312 17.21 -32.79 -9.68
C SER A 312 16.39 -31.49 -9.67
N THR A 313 15.64 -31.25 -10.74
CA THR A 313 14.73 -30.09 -10.92
C THR A 313 13.59 -30.15 -9.91
N GLN A 314 12.98 -31.31 -9.72
CA GLN A 314 11.89 -31.54 -8.77
C GLN A 314 12.34 -31.42 -7.31
N ILE A 315 13.51 -31.98 -6.95
CA ILE A 315 14.11 -31.85 -5.61
C ILE A 315 14.46 -30.38 -5.32
N SER A 316 14.99 -29.65 -6.31
CA SER A 316 15.31 -28.22 -6.15
C SER A 316 14.04 -27.39 -5.93
N ALA A 317 12.98 -27.66 -6.69
CA ALA A 317 11.67 -27.02 -6.50
C ALA A 317 11.08 -27.33 -5.12
N GLN A 318 11.14 -28.59 -4.67
CA GLN A 318 10.71 -29.04 -3.35
C GLN A 318 11.44 -28.31 -2.21
N LEU A 319 12.77 -28.17 -2.32
CA LEU A 319 13.58 -27.42 -1.34
C LEU A 319 13.28 -25.92 -1.37
N ASN A 320 13.10 -25.31 -2.55
CA ASN A 320 12.73 -23.90 -2.68
C ASN A 320 11.36 -23.61 -2.04
N CYS A 321 10.36 -24.47 -2.26
CA CYS A 321 9.05 -24.37 -1.62
C CYS A 321 9.15 -24.52 -0.09
N ALA A 322 9.95 -25.46 0.39
CA ALA A 322 10.15 -25.66 1.83
C ALA A 322 10.83 -24.45 2.50
N GLN A 323 11.84 -23.86 1.85
CA GLN A 323 12.49 -22.63 2.31
C GLN A 323 11.54 -21.43 2.33
N LEU A 324 10.68 -21.31 1.31
CA LEU A 324 9.68 -20.24 1.24
C LEU A 324 8.66 -20.33 2.39
N CYS A 325 8.15 -21.53 2.70
CA CYS A 325 7.27 -21.73 3.85
C CYS A 325 7.97 -21.45 5.19
N ASP A 326 9.23 -21.88 5.34
CA ASP A 326 10.02 -21.60 6.55
C ASP A 326 10.24 -20.09 6.74
N GLU A 327 10.52 -19.35 5.68
CA GLU A 327 10.68 -17.89 5.74
C GLU A 327 9.37 -17.16 6.05
N ILE A 328 8.23 -17.60 5.50
CA ILE A 328 6.90 -17.08 5.91
C ILE A 328 6.68 -17.30 7.42
N VAL A 329 7.05 -18.46 7.97
CA VAL A 329 6.98 -18.72 9.42
C VAL A 329 7.91 -17.79 10.22
N VAL A 330 9.12 -17.50 9.72
CA VAL A 330 10.03 -16.51 10.35
C VAL A 330 9.41 -15.11 10.34
N LEU A 331 8.80 -14.69 9.23
CA LEU A 331 8.12 -13.39 9.12
C LEU A 331 6.94 -13.28 10.10
N TRP A 332 6.12 -14.32 10.23
CA TRP A 332 5.05 -14.35 11.23
C TRP A 332 5.58 -14.31 12.66
N ARG A 333 6.70 -14.96 12.96
CA ARG A 333 7.36 -14.84 14.27
C ARG A 333 7.85 -13.41 14.53
N CYS A 334 8.42 -12.73 13.53
CA CYS A 334 8.78 -11.32 13.63
C CYS A 334 7.56 -10.42 13.85
N ALA A 335 6.43 -10.71 13.18
CA ALA A 335 5.17 -10.00 13.40
C ALA A 335 4.68 -10.15 14.84
N VAL A 336 4.50 -11.39 15.33
CA VAL A 336 3.98 -11.67 16.69
C VAL A 336 4.89 -11.11 17.80
N LEU A 337 6.21 -11.15 17.61
CA LEU A 337 7.19 -10.68 18.60
C LEU A 337 7.37 -9.16 18.61
N ASN A 338 6.68 -8.40 17.74
CA ASN A 338 6.79 -6.94 17.71
C ASN A 338 6.15 -6.31 18.98
N PRO A 339 6.95 -5.71 19.90
CA PRO A 339 6.44 -5.23 21.18
C PRO A 339 5.52 -4.01 21.05
N MET A 340 5.56 -3.30 19.92
CA MET A 340 4.81 -2.05 19.66
C MET A 340 3.54 -2.27 18.83
N LEU A 341 3.19 -3.51 18.46
CA LEU A 341 1.93 -3.81 17.77
C LEU A 341 0.72 -3.32 18.57
N SER A 342 -0.20 -2.62 17.92
CA SER A 342 -1.46 -2.15 18.52
C SER A 342 -2.33 -3.33 18.99
N PRO A 343 -3.19 -3.16 20.02
CA PRO A 343 -4.05 -4.23 20.51
C PRO A 343 -5.02 -4.78 19.45
N GLN A 344 -5.40 -3.97 18.46
CA GLN A 344 -6.24 -4.37 17.34
C GLN A 344 -5.45 -5.21 16.33
N ASN A 345 -4.26 -4.76 15.93
CA ASN A 345 -3.42 -5.46 14.97
C ASN A 345 -2.95 -6.81 15.54
N ARG A 346 -2.71 -6.91 16.86
CA ARG A 346 -2.45 -8.21 17.53
C ARG A 346 -3.62 -9.18 17.39
N ARG A 347 -4.88 -8.72 17.48
CA ARG A 347 -6.05 -9.58 17.29
C ARG A 347 -6.16 -10.07 15.85
N GLN A 348 -5.91 -9.19 14.86
CA GLN A 348 -5.86 -9.58 13.44
C GLN A 348 -4.78 -10.65 13.19
N VAL A 349 -3.54 -10.43 13.67
CA VAL A 349 -2.46 -11.42 13.58
C VAL A 349 -2.86 -12.78 14.19
N CYS A 350 -3.48 -12.79 15.37
CA CYS A 350 -3.96 -14.03 15.99
C CYS A 350 -5.04 -14.74 15.15
N VAL A 351 -5.99 -14.00 14.56
CA VAL A 351 -7.04 -14.57 13.71
C VAL A 351 -6.47 -15.16 12.43
N VAL A 352 -5.55 -14.44 11.75
CA VAL A 352 -4.88 -14.93 10.53
C VAL A 352 -4.02 -16.16 10.84
N MET A 353 -3.26 -16.16 11.94
CA MET A 353 -2.49 -17.34 12.35
C MET A 353 -3.38 -18.55 12.65
N LEU A 354 -4.54 -18.35 13.29
CA LEU A 354 -5.47 -19.44 13.57
C LEU A 354 -6.05 -20.02 12.28
N ALA A 355 -6.42 -19.17 11.31
CA ALA A 355 -6.88 -19.59 9.99
C ALA A 355 -5.79 -20.32 9.20
N CYS A 356 -4.55 -19.83 9.22
CA CYS A 356 -3.42 -20.52 8.58
C CYS A 356 -3.18 -21.90 9.21
N TYR A 357 -3.23 -21.99 10.54
CA TYR A 357 -3.08 -23.27 11.25
C TYR A 357 -4.19 -24.26 10.89
N THR A 358 -5.47 -23.83 10.83
CA THR A 358 -6.57 -24.73 10.46
C THR A 358 -6.47 -25.19 9.00
N THR A 359 -6.07 -24.32 8.07
CA THR A 359 -5.84 -24.70 6.67
C THR A 359 -4.69 -25.69 6.51
N VAL A 360 -3.52 -25.41 7.11
CA VAL A 360 -2.38 -26.35 7.10
C VAL A 360 -2.75 -27.69 7.72
N PHE A 361 -3.48 -27.68 8.85
CA PHE A 361 -3.94 -28.89 9.52
C PHE A 361 -4.90 -29.71 8.63
N ALA A 362 -5.91 -29.06 8.02
CA ALA A 362 -6.83 -29.71 7.10
C ALA A 362 -6.12 -30.32 5.89
N CYS A 363 -5.22 -29.56 5.23
CA CYS A 363 -4.42 -30.06 4.12
C CYS A 363 -3.53 -31.24 4.54
N SER A 364 -2.87 -31.16 5.71
CA SER A 364 -2.04 -32.26 6.21
C SER A 364 -2.83 -33.54 6.47
N ILE A 365 -4.06 -33.44 6.97
CA ILE A 365 -4.96 -34.59 7.12
C ILE A 365 -5.33 -35.15 5.75
N SER A 366 -5.73 -34.32 4.79
CA SER A 366 -6.04 -34.79 3.43
C SER A 366 -4.87 -35.52 2.77
N ILE A 367 -3.63 -35.03 2.97
CA ILE A 367 -2.40 -35.67 2.48
C ILE A 367 -2.19 -37.04 3.15
N ILE A 368 -2.24 -37.12 4.48
CA ILE A 368 -2.07 -38.37 5.23
C ILE A 368 -3.18 -39.39 4.88
N THR A 369 -4.40 -38.93 4.66
CA THR A 369 -5.52 -39.78 4.22
C THR A 369 -5.32 -40.28 2.79
N ALA A 370 -4.79 -39.44 1.89
CA ALA A 370 -4.47 -39.83 0.52
C ALA A 370 -3.31 -40.84 0.46
N GLU A 371 -2.25 -40.69 1.27
CA GLU A 371 -1.18 -41.69 1.38
C GLU A 371 -1.68 -43.02 1.95
N LYS A 372 -2.59 -42.99 2.94
CA LYS A 372 -3.21 -44.22 3.48
C LYS A 372 -4.08 -44.94 2.45
N LEU A 373 -4.85 -44.21 1.65
CA LEU A 373 -5.67 -44.79 0.56
C LEU A 373 -4.81 -45.27 -0.62
N GLY A 374 -3.70 -44.57 -0.93
CA GLY A 374 -2.76 -44.98 -1.96
C GLY A 374 -1.97 -46.25 -1.60
N ASN A 375 -1.75 -46.51 -0.32
CA ASN A 375 -1.10 -47.73 0.18
C ASN A 375 -2.03 -48.97 0.27
N GLU A 376 -3.30 -48.87 -0.13
CA GLU A 376 -4.19 -50.04 -0.30
C GLU A 376 -4.29 -50.52 -1.77
N VAL A 377 -3.54 -49.92 -2.71
CA VAL A 377 -3.49 -50.36 -4.11
C VAL A 377 -2.04 -50.51 -4.61
N TYR A 378 -1.35 -51.53 -4.09
CA TYR A 378 -0.21 -52.20 -4.73
C TYR A 378 -0.21 -53.70 -4.42
#